data_AF-A0A139CIJ8-F1
#
_entry.id   AF-A0A139CIJ8-F1
#
_cell.length_a   1.000
_cell.length_b   1.000
_cell.length_c   1.000
_cell.angle_alpha   90.00
_cell.angle_beta   90.00
_cell.angle_gamma   90.00
#
_symmetry.space_group_name_H-M   'P 1'
#
loop_
_entity.id
_entity.type
_entity.pdbx_description
1 polymer ?
#
loop_
_entity_poly.entity_id
_entity_poly.type
_entity_poly.pdbx_seq_one_letter_code
_entity_poly.pdbx_strand_id
1 'polypeptide(L)'
;MIRNAIYELGEPLDLVKMVEEGIFCFRGPDDEVRYDNASICLSNKILANRDVADALLNVIYSRIRNWDRGDANVLLSDLKKAISIMELNPDLYPGFASCGLDIEKIPSEKIPGDIGDRCRVWAMDKQGMCLAGEDADRVISVHEIRKSVSDV
;
A
#
# COMPACT_ATOMS: atom_id res chain seq x y z
N MET A 1 12.38 -0.94 -7.82
CA MET A 1 13.35 -0.90 -6.69
C MET A 1 13.95 -2.27 -6.43
N ILE A 2 13.17 -3.34 -6.17
CA ILE A 2 13.70 -4.72 -6.03
C ILE A 2 14.08 -5.34 -7.37
N ARG A 3 13.29 -5.14 -8.44
CA ARG A 3 13.64 -5.58 -9.80
C ARG A 3 15.03 -5.09 -10.21
N ASN A 4 15.33 -3.80 -10.04
CA ASN A 4 16.67 -3.26 -10.29
C ASN A 4 17.74 -3.90 -9.40
N ALA A 5 17.47 -4.14 -8.12
CA ALA A 5 18.39 -4.88 -7.26
C ALA A 5 18.60 -6.35 -7.70
N ILE A 6 17.69 -6.93 -8.48
CA ILE A 6 17.77 -8.32 -8.98
C ILE A 6 18.45 -8.39 -10.35
N TYR A 7 18.18 -7.42 -11.22
CA TYR A 7 18.65 -7.39 -12.61
C TYR A 7 19.90 -6.51 -12.84
N GLU A 8 20.15 -5.52 -11.98
CA GLU A 8 21.23 -4.52 -12.15
C GLU A 8 22.37 -4.69 -11.13
N LEU A 9 22.37 -5.76 -10.32
CA LEU A 9 23.60 -6.18 -9.63
C LEU A 9 24.63 -6.64 -10.66
N GLY A 10 25.92 -6.44 -10.38
CA GLY A 10 27.02 -6.84 -11.27
C GLY A 10 26.99 -8.32 -11.68
N GLU A 11 26.23 -9.14 -10.96
CA GLU A 11 25.80 -10.48 -11.34
C GLU A 11 24.30 -10.66 -10.99
N PRO A 12 23.45 -11.12 -11.92
CA PRO A 12 22.03 -11.39 -11.65
C PRO A 12 21.85 -12.57 -10.67
N LEU A 13 20.68 -12.66 -10.03
CA LEU A 13 20.36 -13.78 -9.13
C LEU A 13 20.44 -15.14 -9.85
N ASP A 14 21.20 -16.08 -9.29
CA ASP A 14 21.22 -17.48 -9.75
C ASP A 14 19.96 -18.22 -9.27
N LEU A 15 18.88 -18.09 -10.05
CA LEU A 15 17.59 -18.70 -9.74
C LEU A 15 17.67 -20.23 -9.62
N VAL A 16 18.54 -20.88 -10.39
CA VAL A 16 18.70 -22.35 -10.37
C VAL A 16 19.26 -22.77 -9.03
N LYS A 17 20.37 -22.15 -8.61
CA LYS A 17 21.01 -22.44 -7.33
C LYS A 17 20.09 -22.16 -6.14
N MET A 18 19.32 -21.05 -6.18
CA MET A 18 18.36 -20.72 -5.11
C MET A 18 17.22 -21.74 -4.99
N VAL A 19 16.83 -22.40 -6.09
CA VAL A 19 15.87 -23.50 -6.09
C VAL A 19 16.52 -24.80 -5.63
N GLU A 20 17.74 -25.11 -6.08
CA GLU A 20 18.51 -26.29 -5.67
C GLU A 20 18.84 -26.30 -4.18
N GLU A 21 19.15 -25.14 -3.60
CA GLU A 21 19.35 -24.97 -2.15
C GLU A 21 18.03 -25.06 -1.35
N GLY A 22 16.89 -25.24 -2.03
CA GLY A 22 15.57 -25.40 -1.41
C GLY A 22 15.03 -24.12 -0.76
N ILE A 23 15.64 -22.96 -1.05
CA ILE A 23 15.29 -21.69 -0.41
C ILE A 23 13.98 -21.15 -1.00
N PHE A 24 13.73 -21.39 -2.29
CA PHE A 24 12.55 -20.93 -3.01
C PHE A 24 12.10 -21.90 -4.11
N CYS A 25 10.85 -21.75 -4.56
CA CYS A 25 10.32 -22.45 -5.73
C CYS A 25 9.76 -21.42 -6.71
N PHE A 26 10.58 -20.97 -7.65
CA PHE A 26 10.18 -20.01 -8.68
C PHE A 26 9.65 -20.78 -9.90
N ARG A 27 8.35 -20.66 -10.19
CA ARG A 27 7.71 -21.33 -11.33
C ARG A 27 7.42 -20.30 -12.42
N GLY A 28 7.52 -20.68 -13.69
CA GLY A 28 7.21 -19.78 -14.81
C GLY A 28 7.51 -20.43 -16.16
N PRO A 29 6.78 -20.05 -17.23
CA PRO A 29 6.96 -20.58 -18.58
C PRO A 29 8.32 -20.21 -19.20
N ASP A 30 8.90 -19.10 -18.76
CA ASP A 30 10.19 -18.58 -19.22
C ASP A 30 10.95 -17.92 -18.06
N ASP A 31 12.17 -17.46 -18.33
CA ASP A 31 13.03 -16.86 -17.32
C ASP A 31 12.52 -15.50 -16.82
N GLU A 32 11.89 -14.69 -17.67
CA GLU A 32 11.31 -13.39 -17.26
C GLU A 32 10.25 -13.59 -16.17
N VAL A 33 9.32 -14.51 -16.40
CA VAL A 33 8.27 -14.83 -15.41
C VAL A 33 8.87 -15.45 -14.14
N ARG A 34 9.93 -16.26 -14.25
CA ARG A 34 10.61 -16.82 -13.07
C ARG A 34 11.30 -15.73 -12.24
N TYR A 35 11.93 -14.75 -12.89
CA TYR A 35 12.54 -13.61 -12.20
C TYR A 35 11.48 -12.72 -11.54
N ASP A 36 10.35 -12.47 -12.19
CA ASP A 36 9.25 -11.71 -11.58
C ASP A 36 8.70 -12.43 -10.35
N ASN A 37 8.46 -13.74 -10.46
CA ASN A 37 8.03 -14.55 -9.31
C ASN A 37 9.09 -14.61 -8.21
N ALA A 38 10.37 -14.65 -8.56
CA ALA A 38 11.46 -14.57 -7.61
C ALA A 38 11.48 -13.25 -6.86
N SER A 39 11.34 -12.13 -7.58
CA SER A 39 11.23 -10.79 -7.03
C SER A 39 10.08 -10.68 -6.05
N ILE A 40 8.89 -11.20 -6.39
CA ILE A 40 7.72 -11.21 -5.50
C ILE A 40 7.98 -12.05 -4.25
N CYS A 41 8.46 -13.28 -4.40
CA CYS A 41 8.73 -14.17 -3.26
C CYS A 41 9.79 -13.60 -2.32
N LEU A 42 10.87 -13.01 -2.86
CA LEU A 42 11.91 -12.35 -2.08
C LEU A 42 11.36 -11.13 -1.35
N SER A 43 10.59 -10.29 -2.04
CA SER A 43 9.93 -9.12 -1.44
C SER A 43 9.06 -9.55 -0.26
N ASN A 44 8.23 -10.57 -0.43
CA ASN A 44 7.34 -11.05 0.63
C ASN A 44 8.13 -11.62 1.82
N LYS A 45 9.21 -12.39 1.59
CA LYS A 45 10.05 -12.88 2.70
C LYS A 45 10.76 -11.76 3.45
N ILE A 46 11.25 -10.74 2.73
CA ILE A 46 11.87 -9.55 3.34
C ILE A 46 10.84 -8.80 4.19
N LEU A 47 9.64 -8.58 3.65
CA LEU A 47 8.57 -7.87 4.33
C LEU A 47 7.95 -8.67 5.48
N ALA A 48 8.00 -10.00 5.45
CA ALA A 48 7.59 -10.87 6.56
C ALA A 48 8.63 -10.92 7.70
N ASN A 49 9.81 -10.33 7.52
CA ASN A 49 10.74 -10.13 8.63
C ASN A 49 10.24 -8.99 9.52
N ARG A 50 10.03 -9.29 10.82
CA ARG A 50 9.51 -8.35 11.81
C ARG A 50 10.24 -7.01 11.84
N ASP A 51 11.56 -7.03 11.92
CA ASP A 51 12.36 -5.81 12.11
C ASP A 51 12.33 -4.94 10.84
N VAL A 52 12.33 -5.58 9.67
CA VAL A 52 12.16 -4.90 8.38
C VAL A 52 10.76 -4.30 8.26
N ALA A 53 9.72 -5.07 8.60
CA ALA A 53 8.34 -4.64 8.58
C ALA A 53 8.12 -3.41 9.47
N ASP A 54 8.59 -3.46 10.72
CA ASP A 54 8.48 -2.37 11.69
C ASP A 54 9.24 -1.12 11.22
N ALA A 55 10.48 -1.27 10.74
CA ALA A 55 11.25 -0.16 10.21
C ALA A 55 10.56 0.53 9.02
N LEU A 56 10.04 -0.25 8.06
CA LEU A 56 9.34 0.28 6.89
C LEU A 56 8.00 0.92 7.25
N LEU A 57 7.22 0.31 8.14
CA LEU A 57 5.96 0.87 8.61
C LEU A 57 6.18 2.20 9.31
N ASN A 58 7.22 2.33 10.14
CA ASN A 58 7.56 3.62 10.78
C ASN A 58 7.86 4.73 9.76
N VAL A 59 8.55 4.41 8.67
CA VAL A 59 8.78 5.36 7.57
C VAL A 59 7.48 5.73 6.88
N ILE A 60 6.63 4.74 6.55
CA ILE A 60 5.35 4.97 5.88
C ILE A 60 4.40 5.78 6.77
N TYR A 61 4.28 5.46 8.05
CA TYR A 61 3.51 6.24 9.02
C TYR A 61 4.03 7.66 9.18
N SER A 62 5.34 7.88 9.10
CA SER A 62 5.91 9.23 9.08
C SER A 62 5.46 10.00 7.83
N ARG A 63 5.46 9.36 6.65
CA ARG A 63 4.97 9.99 5.40
C ARG A 63 3.48 10.32 5.47
N ILE A 64 2.66 9.39 5.94
CA ILE A 64 1.21 9.59 6.11
C ILE A 64 0.95 10.76 7.07
N ARG A 65 1.60 10.79 8.23
CA ARG A 65 1.44 11.88 9.23
C ARG A 65 1.89 13.24 8.74
N ASN A 66 2.90 13.28 7.86
CA ASN A 66 3.45 14.50 7.29
C ASN A 66 2.92 14.79 5.88
N TRP A 67 1.87 14.09 5.43
CA TRP A 67 1.31 14.28 4.11
C TRP A 67 0.84 15.73 3.95
N ASP A 68 1.28 16.37 2.87
CA ASP A 68 1.10 17.80 2.63
C ASP A 68 -0.30 18.16 2.10
N ARG A 69 -1.18 17.17 2.00
CA ARG A 69 -2.54 17.27 1.45
C ARG A 69 -2.56 17.68 -0.02
N GLY A 70 -1.49 17.40 -0.76
CA GLY A 70 -1.35 17.81 -2.17
C GLY A 70 -2.07 16.88 -3.16
N ASP A 71 -1.92 15.57 -2.96
CA ASP A 71 -2.45 14.53 -3.86
C ASP A 71 -2.91 13.30 -3.07
N ALA A 72 -4.21 13.03 -3.10
CA ALA A 72 -4.82 11.89 -2.42
C ALA A 72 -4.32 10.52 -2.94
N ASN A 73 -3.82 10.43 -4.18
CA ASN A 73 -3.26 9.18 -4.73
C ASN A 73 -1.93 8.81 -4.06
N VAL A 74 -1.13 9.81 -3.67
CA VAL A 74 0.11 9.58 -2.92
C VAL A 74 -0.24 8.97 -1.55
N LEU A 75 -1.23 9.54 -0.86
CA LEU A 75 -1.72 9.02 0.41
C LEU A 75 -2.28 7.60 0.25
N LEU A 76 -3.11 7.36 -0.76
CA LEU A 76 -3.64 6.02 -1.08
C LEU A 76 -2.51 5.00 -1.32
N SER A 77 -1.46 5.40 -2.05
CA SER A 77 -0.31 4.54 -2.34
C SER A 77 0.43 4.13 -1.05
N ASP A 78 0.64 5.07 -0.14
CA ASP A 78 1.32 4.79 1.12
C ASP A 78 0.46 3.95 2.07
N LEU A 79 -0.85 4.17 2.10
CA LEU A 79 -1.79 3.31 2.83
C LEU A 79 -1.77 1.87 2.32
N LYS A 80 -1.84 1.68 1.00
CA LYS A 80 -1.76 0.34 0.38
C LYS A 80 -0.46 -0.39 0.75
N LYS A 81 0.68 0.32 0.76
CA LYS A 81 1.96 -0.27 1.20
C LYS A 81 1.92 -0.69 2.67
N ALA A 82 1.38 0.15 3.56
CA ALA A 82 1.27 -0.20 4.97
C ALA A 82 0.39 -1.44 5.17
N ILE A 83 -0.77 -1.48 4.53
CA ILE A 83 -1.70 -2.60 4.55
C ILE A 83 -1.01 -3.88 4.08
N SER A 84 -0.35 -3.88 2.91
CA SER A 84 0.33 -5.07 2.40
C SER A 84 1.44 -5.58 3.33
N ILE A 85 2.17 -4.68 4.01
CA ILE A 85 3.18 -5.11 4.99
C ILE A 85 2.52 -5.77 6.20
N MET A 86 1.41 -5.23 6.69
CA MET A 86 0.65 -5.84 7.78
C MET A 86 0.07 -7.20 7.38
N GLU A 87 -0.37 -7.38 6.13
CA GLU A 87 -1.01 -8.62 5.63
C GLU A 87 -0.02 -9.78 5.65
N LEU A 88 1.25 -9.46 5.40
CA LEU A 88 2.37 -10.39 5.46
C LEU A 88 2.81 -10.71 6.89
N ASN A 89 2.32 -9.99 7.90
CA ASN A 89 2.72 -10.12 9.31
C ASN A 89 1.50 -10.22 10.27
N PRO A 90 0.58 -11.18 10.08
CA PRO A 90 -0.69 -11.24 10.80
C PRO A 90 -0.54 -11.46 12.32
N ASP A 91 0.54 -12.11 12.76
CA ASP A 91 0.83 -12.32 14.19
C ASP A 91 1.22 -11.03 14.91
N LEU A 92 1.80 -10.07 14.17
CA LEU A 92 2.23 -8.77 14.71
C LEU A 92 1.12 -7.73 14.62
N TYR A 93 0.26 -7.85 13.60
CA TYR A 93 -0.85 -6.95 13.33
C TYR A 93 -2.18 -7.72 13.29
N PRO A 94 -2.60 -8.31 14.43
CA PRO A 94 -3.83 -9.09 14.49
C PRO A 94 -5.04 -8.17 14.31
N GLY A 95 -5.71 -8.30 13.17
CA GLY A 95 -6.95 -7.58 12.88
C GLY A 95 -6.80 -6.56 11.76
N PHE A 96 -7.04 -7.03 10.54
CA PHE A 96 -7.33 -6.19 9.37
C PHE A 96 -8.58 -5.32 9.48
N ALA A 97 -9.28 -5.31 10.63
CA ALA A 97 -10.45 -4.47 10.84
C ALA A 97 -10.10 -3.01 11.22
N SER A 98 -8.86 -2.72 11.60
CA SER A 98 -8.38 -1.35 11.74
C SER A 98 -6.92 -1.32 11.36
N CYS A 99 -6.56 -0.59 10.31
CA CYS A 99 -5.23 -0.45 9.72
C CYS A 99 -4.13 0.10 10.65
N GLY A 100 -4.26 0.00 11.98
CA GLY A 100 -3.40 0.63 13.00
C GLY A 100 -3.38 2.17 12.93
N LEU A 101 -3.91 2.72 11.85
CA LEU A 101 -4.05 4.12 11.56
C LEU A 101 -5.38 4.55 12.13
N ASP A 102 -5.27 5.41 13.14
CA ASP A 102 -6.38 6.19 13.61
C ASP A 102 -6.83 7.11 12.47
N ILE A 103 -7.98 6.80 11.87
CA ILE A 103 -8.56 7.51 10.72
C ILE A 103 -8.70 8.99 11.04
N GLU A 104 -9.06 9.32 12.28
CA GLU A 104 -9.22 10.70 12.72
C GLU A 104 -7.90 11.46 12.79
N LYS A 105 -6.77 10.76 12.75
CA LYS A 105 -5.41 11.34 12.76
C LYS A 105 -4.78 11.44 11.38
N ILE A 106 -5.46 10.96 10.32
CA ILE A 106 -4.97 11.14 8.95
C ILE A 106 -5.06 12.64 8.62
N PRO A 107 -3.97 13.28 8.17
CA PRO A 107 -4.03 14.68 7.74
C PRO A 107 -5.05 14.84 6.63
N SER A 108 -5.94 15.82 6.75
CA SER A 108 -6.99 16.06 5.77
C SER A 108 -7.29 17.54 5.66
N GLU A 109 -7.69 17.98 4.48
CA GLU A 109 -8.44 19.23 4.35
C GLU A 109 -9.83 19.08 4.96
N LYS A 110 -10.50 20.21 5.20
CA LYS A 110 -11.85 20.23 5.79
C LYS A 110 -12.84 19.56 4.84
N ILE A 111 -13.32 18.38 5.22
CA ILE A 111 -14.37 17.66 4.48
C ILE A 111 -15.68 18.45 4.60
N PRO A 112 -16.34 18.79 3.48
CA PRO A 112 -17.63 19.49 3.52
C PRO A 112 -18.70 18.64 4.24
N GLY A 113 -19.49 19.27 5.11
CA GLY A 113 -20.50 18.56 5.91
C GLY A 113 -21.57 17.86 5.06
N ASP A 114 -21.85 18.36 3.85
CA ASP A 114 -22.77 17.73 2.91
C ASP A 114 -22.27 16.39 2.36
N ILE A 115 -20.98 16.06 2.54
CA ILE A 115 -20.35 14.84 2.01
C ILE A 115 -20.28 13.72 3.05
N GLY A 116 -20.09 14.06 4.33
CA GLY A 116 -19.85 13.08 5.40
C GLY A 116 -20.95 12.04 5.54
N ASP A 117 -22.21 12.44 5.30
CA ASP A 117 -23.36 11.54 5.36
C ASP A 117 -23.58 10.73 4.07
N ARG A 118 -22.86 11.06 2.99
CA ARG A 118 -23.07 10.46 1.66
C ARG A 118 -22.07 9.35 1.33
N CYS A 119 -20.87 9.40 1.91
CA CYS A 119 -19.83 8.40 1.70
C CYS A 119 -18.82 8.47 2.86
N ARG A 120 -18.25 7.31 3.23
CA ARG A 120 -17.13 7.26 4.18
C ARG A 120 -15.88 7.86 3.54
N VAL A 121 -15.60 9.13 3.87
CA VAL A 121 -14.39 9.85 3.47
C VAL A 121 -13.39 9.82 4.61
N TRP A 122 -12.18 9.39 4.31
CA TRP A 122 -11.07 9.27 5.26
C TRP A 122 -10.20 10.52 5.28
N ALA A 123 -9.92 11.07 4.10
CA ALA A 123 -9.18 12.31 3.95
C ALA A 123 -9.56 13.00 2.64
N MET A 124 -9.33 14.32 2.58
CA MET A 124 -9.49 15.12 1.38
C MET A 124 -8.22 15.93 1.13
N ASP A 125 -7.79 16.00 -0.12
CA ASP A 125 -6.68 16.86 -0.54
C ASP A 125 -7.14 18.29 -0.86
N LYS A 126 -6.17 19.18 -1.12
CA LYS A 126 -6.40 20.59 -1.46
C LYS A 126 -7.16 20.80 -2.76
N GLN A 127 -7.23 19.79 -3.62
CA GLN A 127 -7.92 19.84 -4.92
C GLN A 127 -9.37 19.33 -4.80
N GLY A 128 -9.78 18.86 -3.62
CA GLY A 128 -11.10 18.29 -3.40
C GLY A 128 -11.22 16.84 -3.86
N MET A 129 -10.09 16.12 -3.99
CA MET A 129 -10.10 14.67 -4.16
C MET A 129 -10.17 14.01 -2.79
N CYS A 130 -11.13 13.11 -2.65
CA CYS A 130 -11.42 12.40 -1.42
C CYS A 130 -10.86 10.98 -1.49
N LEU A 131 -10.06 10.62 -0.50
CA LEU A 131 -9.79 9.23 -0.16
C LEU A 131 -11.02 8.66 0.54
N ALA A 132 -11.67 7.68 -0.07
CA ALA A 132 -12.98 7.20 0.36
C ALA A 132 -13.10 5.68 0.25
N GLY A 133 -14.18 5.11 0.80
CA GLY A 133 -14.44 3.67 0.81
C GLY A 133 -14.39 3.05 2.20
N GLU A 134 -14.71 1.77 2.32
CA GLU A 134 -14.70 1.07 3.61
C GLU A 134 -13.30 0.95 4.21
N ASP A 135 -12.26 0.96 3.36
CA ASP A 135 -10.84 0.86 3.75
C ASP A 135 -9.96 1.88 3.02
N ALA A 136 -10.51 3.04 2.66
CA ALA A 136 -9.79 4.07 1.89
C ALA A 136 -9.18 3.50 0.59
N ASP A 137 -9.92 2.67 -0.15
CA ASP A 137 -9.41 1.92 -1.29
C ASP A 137 -9.44 2.70 -2.62
N ARG A 138 -10.17 3.82 -2.65
CA ARG A 138 -10.42 4.63 -3.84
C ARG A 138 -10.24 6.12 -3.59
N VAL A 139 -9.89 6.84 -4.67
CA VAL A 139 -9.90 8.30 -4.74
C VAL A 139 -11.06 8.73 -5.64
N ILE A 140 -11.89 9.65 -5.17
CA ILE A 140 -13.06 10.16 -5.88
C ILE A 140 -13.16 11.67 -5.69
N SER A 141 -13.56 12.43 -6.71
CA SER A 141 -13.74 13.87 -6.56
C SER A 141 -14.96 14.19 -5.69
N VAL A 142 -14.87 15.23 -4.86
CA VAL A 142 -16.02 15.78 -4.12
C VAL A 142 -17.21 16.12 -5.03
N HIS A 143 -16.94 16.53 -6.28
CA HIS A 143 -17.99 16.83 -7.26
C HIS A 143 -18.69 15.57 -7.76
N GLU A 144 -17.97 14.47 -7.91
CA GLU A 144 -18.54 13.18 -8.33
C GLU A 144 -19.41 12.59 -7.22
N ILE A 145 -18.97 12.68 -5.96
CA ILE A 145 -19.79 12.29 -4.81
C ILE A 145 -21.12 13.06 -4.83
N ARG A 146 -21.07 14.37 -5.07
CA ARG A 146 -22.29 15.20 -5.15
C ARG A 146 -23.21 14.80 -6.31
N LYS A 147 -22.66 14.50 -7.48
CA LYS A 147 -23.42 14.10 -8.67
C LYS A 147 -24.08 12.74 -8.54
N SER A 148 -23.39 11.78 -7.92
CA SER A 148 -23.89 10.40 -7.74
C SER A 148 -25.22 10.29 -6.97
N VAL A 149 -25.65 11.38 -6.30
CA VAL A 149 -26.91 11.47 -5.55
C VAL A 149 -27.99 12.24 -6.32
N SER A 150 -27.63 13.02 -7.34
CA SER A 150 -28.59 13.78 -8.15
C SER A 150 -29.39 12.89 -9.12
N ASP A 151 -28.99 11.64 -9.30
CA ASP A 151 -29.59 10.67 -10.23
C ASP A 151 -30.44 9.60 -9.51
N VAL A 152 -30.89 9.87 -8.27
CA VAL A 152 -31.83 9.02 -7.51
C VAL A 152 -33.12 9.79 -7.21
#